data_AF-A0AAU1BM03-F1
#
_entry.id   AF-A0AAU1BM03-F1
#
_cell.length_a   1.000
_cell.length_b   1.000
_cell.length_c   1.000
_cell.angle_alpha   90.00
_cell.angle_beta   90.00
_cell.angle_gamma   90.00
#
_symmetry.space_group_name_H-M   'P 1'
#
loop_
_entity.id
_entity.type
_entity.pdbx_description
1 polymer ?
#
loop_
_entity_poly.entity_id
_entity_poly.type
_entity_poly.pdbx_seq_one_letter_code
_entity_poly.pdbx_strand_id
1 'polypeptide(L)'
;MRERIRSSLDVPAKATGIFKDYAVDLYFPANRMTRLERIRCAPVLLLIEYLVYKVDSITEGAKSIDLDVARNDDYGALHRYKRKFEKLLRRAHAYNSTVACQIECGEQYVRLENRVTSHRSAGHAEVMRLAELRPSDVRLLHGMIFALLNRTADDALVEALWPVEVLADIGNDLAHYERDVATGQFNTYAMFVNLYGRHAPERLRAEIAGYEKSFHSALERVPPHRRAELLSLCERRYRGSTSVIPEPIPQPAYLSPTHTHEADR
;
A
#
# COMPACT_ATOMS: atom_id res chain seq x y z
N MET A 1 -22.82 1.06 -20.60
CA MET A 1 -21.89 1.89 -21.42
C MET A 1 -21.38 3.12 -20.67
N ARG A 2 -22.22 3.87 -19.93
CA ARG A 2 -21.79 5.01 -19.09
C ARG A 2 -20.92 4.62 -17.88
N GLU A 3 -21.13 3.44 -17.27
CA GLU A 3 -20.28 2.93 -16.17
C GLU A 3 -18.86 2.54 -16.61
N ARG A 4 -18.72 1.90 -17.79
CA ARG A 4 -17.40 1.59 -18.36
C ARG A 4 -16.58 2.85 -18.64
N ILE A 5 -17.21 3.93 -19.10
CA ILE A 5 -16.55 5.21 -19.38
C ILE A 5 -16.15 5.95 -18.09
N ARG A 6 -16.98 5.90 -17.03
CA ARG A 6 -16.60 6.41 -15.70
C ARG A 6 -15.42 5.66 -15.11
N SER A 7 -15.46 4.32 -15.11
CA SER A 7 -14.33 3.49 -14.63
C SER A 7 -13.03 3.76 -15.40
N SER A 8 -13.11 4.10 -16.69
CA SER A 8 -11.93 4.37 -17.53
C SER A 8 -11.31 5.75 -17.30
N LEU A 9 -12.02 6.69 -16.66
CA LEU A 9 -11.52 8.02 -16.30
C LEU A 9 -11.03 8.08 -14.85
N ASP A 10 -11.59 7.25 -13.98
CA ASP A 10 -11.14 7.11 -12.58
C ASP A 10 -9.74 6.48 -12.48
N VAL A 11 -9.42 5.54 -13.38
CA VAL A 11 -8.11 4.87 -13.45
C VAL A 11 -6.96 5.86 -13.72
N PRO A 12 -7.00 6.70 -14.78
CA PRO A 12 -6.01 7.76 -15.00
C PRO A 12 -5.93 8.78 -13.85
N ALA A 13 -7.06 9.17 -13.27
CA ALA A 13 -7.09 10.17 -12.20
C ALA A 13 -6.41 9.65 -10.93
N LYS A 14 -6.70 8.41 -10.52
CA LYS A 14 -6.05 7.78 -9.37
C LYS A 14 -4.56 7.54 -9.59
N ALA A 15 -4.17 6.98 -10.74
CA ALA A 15 -2.77 6.77 -11.09
C ALA A 15 -1.96 8.09 -11.09
N THR A 16 -2.57 9.17 -11.58
CA THR A 16 -1.94 10.50 -11.55
C THR A 16 -1.82 11.04 -10.12
N GLY A 17 -2.82 10.79 -9.27
CA GLY A 17 -2.79 11.14 -7.85
C GLY A 17 -1.66 10.43 -7.10
N ILE A 18 -1.57 9.11 -7.24
CA ILE A 18 -0.51 8.28 -6.61
C ILE A 18 0.87 8.72 -7.11
N PHE A 19 1.03 8.89 -8.42
CA PHE A 19 2.28 9.37 -8.99
C PHE A 19 2.67 10.75 -8.43
N LYS A 20 1.72 11.67 -8.32
CA LYS A 20 1.99 12.99 -7.74
C LYS A 20 2.41 12.86 -6.27
N ASP A 21 1.61 12.19 -5.46
CA ASP A 21 1.80 12.13 -4.01
C ASP A 21 3.08 11.38 -3.62
N TYR A 22 3.41 10.29 -4.32
CA TYR A 22 4.58 9.48 -3.99
C TYR A 22 5.80 9.85 -4.84
N ALA A 23 5.70 9.86 -6.17
CA ALA A 23 6.88 10.15 -6.99
C ALA A 23 7.28 11.62 -6.90
N VAL A 24 6.34 12.55 -7.13
CA VAL A 24 6.64 13.99 -7.20
C VAL A 24 6.86 14.61 -5.83
N ASP A 25 6.00 14.32 -4.86
CA ASP A 25 6.00 15.00 -3.57
C ASP A 25 6.87 14.31 -2.52
N LEU A 26 7.13 13.00 -2.63
CA LEU A 26 7.96 12.25 -1.68
C LEU A 26 9.32 11.82 -2.28
N TYR A 27 9.34 10.98 -3.31
CA TYR A 27 10.56 10.33 -3.77
C TYR A 27 11.52 11.26 -4.51
N PHE A 28 11.03 12.17 -5.36
CA PHE A 28 11.90 13.10 -6.08
C PHE A 28 12.63 14.07 -5.14
N PRO A 29 11.96 14.71 -4.15
CA PRO A 29 12.65 15.49 -3.12
C PRO A 29 13.55 14.63 -2.24
N ALA A 30 13.08 13.47 -1.79
CA ALA A 30 13.86 12.57 -0.95
C ALA A 30 15.18 12.18 -1.61
N ASN A 31 15.17 11.84 -2.90
CA ASN A 31 16.37 11.51 -3.68
C ASN A 31 17.16 12.72 -4.20
N ARG A 32 16.72 13.96 -3.86
CA ARG A 32 17.29 15.23 -4.37
C ARG A 32 17.44 15.24 -5.89
N MET A 33 16.44 14.71 -6.59
CA MET A 33 16.49 14.61 -8.05
C MET A 33 16.47 15.98 -8.72
N THR A 34 17.37 16.14 -9.69
CA THR A 34 17.41 17.33 -10.55
C THR A 34 16.19 17.37 -11.47
N ARG A 35 15.87 18.55 -12.03
CA ARG A 35 14.74 18.68 -12.97
C ARG A 35 14.84 17.73 -14.17
N LEU A 36 16.05 17.53 -14.70
CA LEU A 36 16.29 16.63 -15.83
C LEU A 36 16.03 15.16 -15.45
N GLU A 37 16.46 14.75 -14.26
CA GLU A 37 16.21 13.39 -13.76
C GLU A 37 14.71 13.15 -13.57
N ARG A 38 13.97 14.13 -13.03
CA ARG A 38 12.52 14.04 -12.87
C ARG A 38 11.82 13.89 -14.22
N ILE A 39 12.19 14.71 -15.22
CA ILE A 39 11.63 14.62 -16.59
C ILE A 39 11.95 13.28 -17.23
N ARG A 40 13.16 12.75 -17.01
CA ARG A 40 13.57 11.44 -17.54
C ARG A 40 12.78 10.29 -16.93
N CYS A 41 12.55 10.31 -15.61
CA CYS A 41 11.88 9.22 -14.91
C CYS A 41 10.35 9.27 -15.01
N ALA A 42 9.76 10.47 -14.99
CA ALA A 42 8.31 10.66 -14.86
C ALA A 42 7.46 9.88 -15.88
N PRO A 43 7.77 9.86 -17.19
CA PRO A 43 6.95 9.15 -18.17
C PRO A 43 6.86 7.65 -17.92
N VAL A 44 7.99 7.02 -17.54
CA VAL A 44 8.05 5.58 -17.29
C VAL A 44 7.34 5.23 -15.98
N LEU A 45 7.57 6.02 -14.92
CA LEU A 45 6.89 5.84 -13.64
C LEU A 45 5.38 5.97 -13.78
N LEU A 46 4.89 7.03 -14.45
CA LEU A 46 3.46 7.25 -14.67
C LEU A 46 2.83 6.15 -15.53
N LEU A 47 3.52 5.69 -16.57
CA LEU A 47 3.04 4.58 -17.40
C LEU A 47 2.91 3.28 -16.60
N ILE A 48 3.91 2.96 -15.77
CA ILE A 48 3.87 1.75 -14.95
C ILE A 48 2.79 1.85 -13.88
N GLU A 49 2.66 2.99 -13.22
CA GLU A 49 1.58 3.24 -12.26
C GLU A 49 0.19 3.06 -12.90
N TYR A 50 0.00 3.63 -14.09
CA TYR A 50 -1.22 3.41 -14.87
C TYR A 50 -1.47 1.92 -15.19
N LEU A 51 -0.42 1.16 -15.53
CA LEU A 51 -0.55 -0.26 -15.84
C LEU A 51 -0.86 -1.11 -14.61
N VAL A 52 -0.25 -0.80 -13.46
CA VAL A 52 -0.54 -1.47 -12.17
C VAL A 52 -2.00 -1.20 -11.80
N TYR A 53 -2.42 0.07 -11.79
CA TYR A 53 -3.78 0.43 -11.40
C TYR A 53 -4.86 -0.06 -12.38
N LYS A 54 -4.54 -0.10 -13.68
CA LYS A 54 -5.46 -0.68 -14.68
C LYS A 54 -5.68 -2.16 -14.45
N VAL A 55 -4.65 -2.89 -14.05
CA VAL A 55 -4.76 -4.33 -13.76
C VAL A 55 -5.59 -4.53 -12.50
N ASP A 56 -5.34 -3.73 -11.46
CA ASP A 56 -6.12 -3.73 -10.24
C ASP A 56 -7.61 -3.44 -10.51
N SER A 57 -7.92 -2.40 -11.28
CA SER A 57 -9.29 -2.06 -11.68
C SER A 57 -9.98 -3.16 -12.50
N ILE A 58 -9.25 -3.91 -13.33
CA ILE A 58 -9.80 -5.05 -14.08
C ILE A 58 -10.08 -6.22 -13.14
N THR A 59 -9.20 -6.49 -12.16
CA THR A 59 -9.44 -7.51 -11.13
C THR A 59 -10.60 -7.14 -10.20
N GLU A 60 -10.74 -5.87 -9.82
CA GLU A 60 -11.87 -5.38 -9.04
C GLU A 60 -13.19 -5.43 -9.82
N GLY A 61 -13.17 -5.07 -11.11
CA GLY A 61 -14.33 -5.19 -11.99
C GLY A 61 -14.71 -6.65 -12.32
N ALA A 62 -13.78 -7.58 -12.10
CA ALA A 62 -13.99 -9.01 -12.19
C ALA A 62 -14.38 -9.65 -10.85
N LYS A 63 -14.65 -8.88 -9.78
CA LYS A 63 -15.18 -9.37 -8.47
C LYS A 63 -16.59 -10.00 -8.56
N SER A 64 -17.11 -10.31 -9.76
CA SER A 64 -18.16 -11.32 -9.95
C SER A 64 -17.60 -12.74 -10.16
N ILE A 65 -16.28 -12.89 -10.18
CA ILE A 65 -15.58 -14.16 -10.10
C ILE A 65 -15.33 -14.38 -8.62
N ASP A 66 -16.16 -15.23 -8.05
CA ASP A 66 -15.97 -15.79 -6.73
C ASP A 66 -14.58 -16.44 -6.66
N LEU A 67 -13.65 -15.79 -5.96
CA LEU A 67 -12.32 -16.33 -5.70
C LEU A 67 -12.38 -17.55 -4.76
N ASP A 68 -13.56 -17.87 -4.20
CA ASP A 68 -13.76 -19.00 -3.30
C ASP A 68 -13.82 -20.37 -4.03
N VAL A 69 -13.68 -20.44 -5.36
CA VAL A 69 -13.80 -21.73 -6.12
C VAL A 69 -12.62 -22.05 -7.08
N ALA A 70 -11.63 -21.17 -7.25
CA ALA A 70 -10.61 -21.37 -8.28
C ALA A 70 -9.31 -22.06 -7.79
N ARG A 71 -9.09 -23.26 -8.34
CA ARG A 71 -7.91 -24.14 -8.28
C ARG A 71 -6.56 -23.41 -8.49
N ASN A 72 -5.46 -24.15 -8.28
CA ASN A 72 -4.04 -23.87 -8.65
C ASN A 72 -3.77 -23.04 -9.94
N ASP A 73 -4.74 -22.90 -10.84
CA ASP A 73 -4.62 -22.17 -12.12
C ASP A 73 -4.52 -20.64 -11.97
N ASP A 74 -5.05 -20.05 -10.89
CA ASP A 74 -5.04 -18.59 -10.67
C ASP A 74 -3.73 -18.08 -10.07
N TYR A 75 -3.08 -18.87 -9.22
CA TYR A 75 -1.67 -18.63 -8.87
C TYR A 75 -0.78 -18.73 -10.10
N GLY A 76 -1.12 -19.63 -11.04
CA GLY A 76 -0.50 -19.69 -12.36
C GLY A 76 -0.70 -18.40 -13.16
N ALA A 77 -1.89 -17.79 -13.10
CA ALA A 77 -2.18 -16.52 -13.76
C ALA A 77 -1.41 -15.35 -13.14
N LEU A 78 -1.37 -15.24 -11.82
CA LEU A 78 -0.57 -14.25 -11.08
C LEU A 78 0.92 -14.39 -11.43
N HIS A 79 1.44 -15.62 -11.45
CA HIS A 79 2.83 -15.88 -11.80
C HIS A 79 3.14 -15.56 -13.27
N ARG A 80 2.21 -15.84 -14.20
CA ARG A 80 2.33 -15.42 -15.62
C ARG A 80 2.32 -13.90 -15.77
N TYR A 81 1.45 -13.21 -15.05
CA TYR A 81 1.38 -11.75 -15.04
C TYR A 81 2.69 -11.16 -14.52
N LYS A 82 3.14 -11.62 -13.34
CA LYS A 82 4.43 -11.26 -12.75
C LYS A 82 5.59 -11.40 -13.74
N ARG A 83 5.74 -12.55 -14.39
CA ARG A 83 6.79 -12.76 -15.41
C ARG A 83 6.69 -11.78 -16.58
N LYS A 84 5.48 -11.43 -17.04
CA LYS A 84 5.28 -10.45 -18.12
C LYS A 84 5.64 -9.04 -17.64
N PHE A 85 5.24 -8.70 -16.43
CA PHE A 85 5.53 -7.41 -15.80
C PHE A 85 7.03 -7.20 -15.58
N GLU A 86 7.73 -8.21 -15.06
CA GLU A 86 9.19 -8.17 -14.93
C GLU A 86 9.89 -7.98 -16.28
N LYS A 87 9.44 -8.69 -17.33
CA LYS A 87 9.98 -8.51 -18.68
C LYS A 87 9.76 -7.09 -19.21
N LEU A 88 8.59 -6.49 -18.92
CA LEU A 88 8.30 -5.10 -19.28
C LEU A 88 9.25 -4.14 -18.56
N LEU A 89 9.41 -4.28 -17.24
CA LEU A 89 10.31 -3.45 -16.44
C LEU A 89 11.77 -3.56 -16.89
N ARG A 90 12.23 -4.77 -17.22
CA ARG A 90 13.58 -4.99 -17.76
C ARG A 90 13.77 -4.30 -19.11
N ARG A 91 12.79 -4.38 -20.01
CA ARG A 91 12.82 -3.66 -21.30
C ARG A 91 12.78 -2.14 -21.14
N ALA A 92 12.11 -1.66 -20.10
CA ALA A 92 12.07 -0.25 -19.75
C ALA A 92 13.31 0.23 -18.96
N HIS A 93 14.30 -0.64 -18.73
CA HIS A 93 15.46 -0.36 -17.87
C HIS A 93 15.10 0.11 -16.45
N ALA A 94 13.94 -0.32 -15.96
CA ALA A 94 13.39 0.06 -14.66
C ALA A 94 13.44 -1.10 -13.65
N TYR A 95 14.26 -2.13 -13.89
CA TYR A 95 14.32 -3.33 -13.05
C TYR A 95 15.67 -3.45 -12.33
N ASN A 96 15.63 -3.64 -11.01
CA ASN A 96 16.77 -3.93 -10.14
C ASN A 96 16.33 -4.87 -8.98
N SER A 97 17.23 -5.16 -8.03
CA SER A 97 16.92 -6.00 -6.87
C SER A 97 15.83 -5.41 -5.96
N THR A 98 15.79 -4.09 -5.78
CA THR A 98 14.75 -3.40 -5.01
C THR A 98 13.38 -3.62 -5.63
N VAL A 99 13.27 -3.44 -6.94
CA VAL A 99 12.05 -3.69 -7.72
C VAL A 99 11.64 -5.16 -7.64
N ALA A 100 12.58 -6.09 -7.76
CA ALA A 100 12.29 -7.52 -7.60
C ALA A 100 11.68 -7.82 -6.23
N CYS A 101 12.26 -7.27 -5.15
CA CYS A 101 11.74 -7.42 -3.79
C CYS A 101 10.31 -6.87 -3.66
N GLN A 102 10.02 -5.69 -4.24
CA GLN A 102 8.66 -5.12 -4.16
C GLN A 102 7.63 -5.92 -4.95
N ILE A 103 8.01 -6.55 -6.07
CA ILE A 103 7.12 -7.48 -6.79
C ILE A 103 6.79 -8.70 -5.91
N GLU A 104 7.76 -9.25 -5.17
CA GLU A 104 7.49 -10.32 -4.20
C GLU A 104 6.56 -9.85 -3.07
N CYS A 105 6.77 -8.64 -2.55
CA CYS A 105 5.89 -8.05 -1.54
C CYS A 105 4.45 -7.90 -2.06
N GLY A 106 4.26 -7.45 -3.30
CA GLY A 106 2.93 -7.37 -3.92
C GLY A 106 2.25 -8.75 -4.07
N GLU A 107 3.01 -9.79 -4.41
CA GLU A 107 2.48 -11.17 -4.43
C GLU A 107 2.09 -11.65 -3.02
N GLN A 108 2.90 -11.33 -2.00
CA GLN A 108 2.57 -11.61 -0.59
C GLN A 108 1.32 -10.86 -0.15
N TYR A 109 1.17 -9.60 -0.55
CA TYR A 109 -0.01 -8.77 -0.25
C TYR A 109 -1.27 -9.46 -0.77
N VAL A 110 -1.33 -9.75 -2.07
CA VAL A 110 -2.51 -10.38 -2.71
C VAL A 110 -2.85 -11.72 -2.05
N ARG A 111 -1.84 -12.53 -1.72
CA ARG A 111 -2.04 -13.82 -1.02
C ARG A 111 -2.64 -13.65 0.37
N LEU A 112 -2.13 -12.69 1.13
CA LEU A 112 -2.59 -12.44 2.49
C LEU A 112 -3.98 -11.79 2.49
N GLU A 113 -4.24 -10.86 1.57
CA GLU A 113 -5.52 -10.17 1.43
C GLU A 113 -6.63 -11.17 1.11
N ASN A 114 -6.39 -12.09 0.16
CA ASN A 114 -7.32 -13.17 -0.16
C ASN A 114 -7.56 -14.08 1.05
N ARG A 115 -6.53 -14.42 1.82
CA ARG A 115 -6.69 -15.27 3.01
C ARG A 115 -7.57 -14.58 4.06
N VAL A 116 -7.29 -13.31 4.34
CA VAL A 116 -7.97 -12.49 5.35
C VAL A 116 -9.44 -12.26 4.97
N THR A 117 -9.71 -11.99 3.70
CA THR A 117 -11.07 -11.77 3.20
C THR A 117 -11.91 -13.06 3.17
N SER A 118 -11.35 -14.20 2.75
CA SER A 118 -12.07 -15.49 2.74
C SER A 118 -12.30 -16.10 4.13
N HIS A 119 -11.34 -16.03 5.06
CA HIS A 119 -11.43 -16.72 6.35
C HIS A 119 -12.11 -15.89 7.46
N ARG A 120 -12.50 -14.64 7.16
CA ARG A 120 -13.27 -13.71 8.03
C ARG A 120 -12.75 -13.55 9.48
N SER A 121 -11.52 -13.97 9.76
CA SER A 121 -10.90 -13.94 11.09
C SER A 121 -9.38 -13.73 10.96
N ALA A 122 -8.99 -12.50 10.62
CA ALA A 122 -7.59 -12.11 10.63
C ALA A 122 -7.15 -11.73 12.03
N GLY A 123 -6.01 -12.24 12.48
CA GLY A 123 -5.37 -11.78 13.71
C GLY A 123 -4.70 -10.42 13.55
N HIS A 124 -4.36 -9.77 14.66
CA HIS A 124 -3.61 -8.51 14.68
C HIS A 124 -2.36 -8.55 13.78
N ALA A 125 -1.54 -9.59 13.92
CA ALA A 125 -0.31 -9.73 13.15
C ALA A 125 -0.55 -9.80 11.63
N GLU A 126 -1.64 -10.41 11.18
CA GLU A 126 -1.99 -10.47 9.77
C GLU A 126 -2.47 -9.12 9.24
N VAL A 127 -3.27 -8.40 10.04
CA VAL A 127 -3.71 -7.03 9.71
C VAL A 127 -2.51 -6.09 9.60
N MET A 128 -1.57 -6.16 10.54
CA MET A 128 -0.35 -5.35 10.48
C MET A 128 0.50 -5.74 9.27
N ARG A 129 0.63 -7.05 8.99
CA ARG A 129 1.39 -7.49 7.82
C ARG A 129 0.77 -7.01 6.51
N LEU A 130 -0.56 -6.92 6.41
CA LEU A 130 -1.23 -6.30 5.26
C LEU A 130 -0.88 -4.83 5.14
N ALA A 131 -0.97 -4.07 6.23
CA ALA A 131 -0.63 -2.65 6.23
C ALA A 131 0.84 -2.41 5.82
N GLU A 132 1.77 -3.25 6.25
CA GLU A 132 3.18 -3.19 5.88
C GLU A 132 3.48 -3.53 4.41
N LEU A 133 2.68 -4.43 3.82
CA LEU A 133 2.83 -4.88 2.44
C LEU A 133 2.10 -3.98 1.44
N ARG A 134 1.10 -3.22 1.91
CA ARG A 134 0.27 -2.35 1.09
C ARG A 134 1.06 -1.33 0.26
N PRO A 135 2.08 -0.63 0.77
CA PRO A 135 2.82 0.35 -0.02
C PRO A 135 3.80 -0.29 -1.04
N SER A 136 3.72 -1.59 -1.30
CA SER A 136 4.65 -2.28 -2.21
C SER A 136 4.59 -1.76 -3.65
N ASP A 137 3.44 -1.28 -4.12
CA ASP A 137 3.25 -0.67 -5.43
C ASP A 137 3.95 0.70 -5.55
N VAL A 138 3.83 1.56 -4.55
CA VAL A 138 4.51 2.85 -4.53
C VAL A 138 6.01 2.68 -4.26
N ARG A 139 6.40 1.68 -3.46
CA ARG A 139 7.81 1.32 -3.26
C ARG A 139 8.44 0.74 -4.51
N LEU A 140 7.65 0.06 -5.35
CA LEU A 140 8.09 -0.37 -6.69
C LEU A 140 8.51 0.86 -7.51
N LEU A 141 7.70 1.93 -7.52
CA LEU A 141 8.05 3.19 -8.19
C LEU A 141 9.37 3.78 -7.66
N HIS A 142 9.57 3.76 -6.34
CA HIS A 142 10.83 4.22 -5.75
C HIS A 142 12.02 3.37 -6.20
N GLY A 143 11.88 2.03 -6.19
CA GLY A 143 12.88 1.10 -6.71
C GLY A 143 13.25 1.38 -8.17
N MET A 144 12.25 1.71 -9.00
CA MET A 144 12.45 2.04 -10.41
C MET A 144 13.27 3.32 -10.61
N ILE A 145 13.17 4.32 -9.71
CA ILE A 145 13.97 5.55 -9.80
C ILE A 145 15.46 5.21 -9.82
N PHE A 146 15.91 4.32 -8.92
CA PHE A 146 17.31 3.89 -8.89
C PHE A 146 17.74 3.20 -10.19
N ALA A 147 16.90 2.31 -10.73
CA ALA A 147 17.19 1.63 -12.00
C ALA A 147 17.28 2.61 -13.18
N LEU A 148 16.30 3.51 -13.32
CA LEU A 148 16.22 4.48 -14.43
C LEU A 148 17.36 5.51 -14.43
N LEU A 149 17.91 5.80 -13.24
CA LEU A 149 19.06 6.67 -13.05
C LEU A 149 20.40 5.93 -13.00
N ASN A 150 20.39 4.59 -13.12
CA ASN A 150 21.57 3.73 -12.97
C ASN A 150 22.32 4.00 -11.64
N ARG A 151 21.56 4.12 -10.54
CA ARG A 151 22.06 4.33 -9.18
C ARG A 151 21.85 3.07 -8.35
N THR A 152 22.75 2.84 -7.40
CA THR A 152 22.49 1.89 -6.31
C THR A 152 21.41 2.45 -5.40
N ALA A 153 20.58 1.56 -4.83
CA ALA A 153 19.61 1.98 -3.83
C ALA A 153 20.34 2.58 -2.60
N ASP A 154 19.81 3.69 -2.09
CA ASP A 154 20.23 4.26 -0.81
C ASP A 154 19.46 3.52 0.29
N ASP A 155 20.04 2.44 0.82
CA ASP A 155 19.37 1.56 1.77
C ASP A 155 18.89 2.31 3.01
N ALA A 156 19.67 3.28 3.51
CA ALA A 156 19.28 4.10 4.65
C ALA A 156 18.04 4.97 4.33
N LEU A 157 17.96 5.52 3.11
CA LEU A 157 16.78 6.25 2.67
C LEU A 157 15.57 5.34 2.49
N VAL A 158 15.75 4.19 1.83
CA VAL A 158 14.67 3.22 1.56
C VAL A 158 14.09 2.66 2.86
N GLU A 159 14.95 2.43 3.87
CA GLU A 159 14.54 2.02 5.21
C GLU A 159 13.81 3.15 5.95
N ALA A 160 14.32 4.39 5.88
CA ALA A 160 13.67 5.53 6.52
C ALA A 160 12.29 5.86 5.94
N LEU A 161 12.07 5.66 4.63
CA LEU A 161 10.77 5.93 4.02
C LEU A 161 9.73 4.83 4.28
N TRP A 162 10.14 3.61 4.63
CA TRP A 162 9.20 2.49 4.81
C TRP A 162 8.10 2.77 5.85
N PRO A 163 8.41 3.19 7.10
CA PRO A 163 7.36 3.49 8.08
C PRO A 163 6.47 4.66 7.64
N VAL A 164 7.03 5.62 6.89
CA VAL A 164 6.31 6.81 6.40
C VAL A 164 5.26 6.42 5.37
N GLU A 165 5.58 5.47 4.48
CA GLU A 165 4.66 4.94 3.47
C GLU A 165 3.55 4.12 4.13
N VAL A 166 3.87 3.29 5.13
CA VAL A 166 2.86 2.56 5.92
C VAL A 166 1.93 3.53 6.66
N LEU A 167 2.47 4.57 7.30
CA LEU A 167 1.68 5.61 7.96
C LEU A 167 0.80 6.39 6.97
N ALA A 168 1.30 6.66 5.77
CA ALA A 168 0.54 7.34 4.73
C ALA A 168 -0.67 6.51 4.28
N ASP A 169 -0.50 5.19 4.12
CA ASP A 169 -1.59 4.27 3.77
C ASP A 169 -2.60 4.11 4.91
N ILE A 170 -2.15 4.02 6.17
CA ILE A 170 -3.04 4.06 7.34
C ILE A 170 -3.83 5.37 7.36
N GLY A 171 -3.16 6.50 7.12
CA GLY A 171 -3.82 7.80 7.06
C GLY A 171 -4.84 7.89 5.92
N ASN A 172 -4.56 7.28 4.76
CA ASN A 172 -5.50 7.18 3.66
C ASN A 172 -6.74 6.35 4.04
N ASP A 173 -6.55 5.22 4.73
CA ASP A 173 -7.64 4.39 5.26
C ASP A 173 -8.49 5.16 6.29
N LEU A 174 -7.86 5.96 7.16
CA LEU A 174 -8.61 6.80 8.11
C LEU A 174 -9.48 7.84 7.41
N ALA A 175 -8.95 8.48 6.37
CA ALA A 175 -9.67 9.49 5.60
C ALA A 175 -10.84 8.92 4.79
N HIS A 176 -10.75 7.66 4.35
CA HIS A 176 -11.77 6.99 3.53
C HIS A 176 -12.62 6.00 4.32
N TYR A 177 -12.42 5.89 5.63
CA TYR A 177 -13.01 4.86 6.48
C TYR A 177 -14.51 4.64 6.26
N GLU A 178 -15.33 5.70 6.31
CA GLU A 178 -16.78 5.59 6.16
C GLU A 178 -17.17 5.04 4.78
N ARG A 179 -16.49 5.50 3.73
CA ARG A 179 -16.72 5.08 2.35
C ARG A 179 -16.30 3.63 2.13
N ASP A 180 -15.13 3.24 2.63
CA ASP A 180 -14.59 1.91 2.44
C ASP A 180 -15.45 0.87 3.17
N VAL A 181 -15.86 1.17 4.40
CA VAL A 181 -16.83 0.35 5.15
C VAL A 181 -18.15 0.22 4.39
N ALA A 182 -18.69 1.32 3.86
CA ALA A 182 -19.96 1.30 3.12
C ALA A 182 -19.89 0.50 1.80
N THR A 183 -18.72 0.40 1.20
CA THR A 183 -18.49 -0.29 -0.09
C THR A 183 -17.86 -1.67 0.06
N GLY A 184 -17.55 -2.09 1.29
CA GLY A 184 -16.88 -3.37 1.58
C GLY A 184 -15.45 -3.45 1.06
N GLN A 185 -14.78 -2.30 0.86
CA GLN A 185 -13.37 -2.25 0.48
C GLN A 185 -12.49 -2.52 1.71
N PHE A 186 -11.32 -3.12 1.48
CA PHE A 186 -10.36 -3.36 2.55
C PHE A 186 -9.88 -2.02 3.14
N ASN A 187 -9.91 -1.95 4.47
CA ASN A 187 -9.50 -0.78 5.23
C ASN A 187 -8.87 -1.24 6.56
N THR A 188 -7.64 -0.82 6.82
CA THR A 188 -6.88 -1.23 8.00
C THR A 188 -7.62 -0.86 9.29
N TYR A 189 -8.21 0.33 9.37
CA TYR A 189 -8.93 0.76 10.57
C TYR A 189 -10.23 -0.04 10.76
N ALA A 190 -10.94 -0.39 9.70
CA ALA A 190 -12.09 -1.30 9.78
C ALA A 190 -11.71 -2.67 10.37
N MET A 191 -10.54 -3.21 9.99
CA MET A 191 -10.02 -4.45 10.58
C MET A 191 -9.69 -4.28 12.07
N PHE A 192 -9.15 -3.13 12.48
CA PHE A 192 -8.94 -2.81 13.89
C PHE A 192 -10.24 -2.74 14.68
N VAL A 193 -11.29 -2.14 14.10
CA VAL A 193 -12.63 -2.10 14.71
C VAL A 193 -13.19 -3.51 14.89
N ASN A 194 -12.99 -4.40 13.91
CA ASN A 194 -13.43 -5.80 14.03
C ASN A 194 -12.65 -6.57 15.11
N LEU A 195 -11.36 -6.28 15.29
CA LEU A 195 -10.52 -6.93 16.29
C LEU A 195 -10.75 -6.41 17.72
N TYR A 196 -10.95 -5.11 17.87
CA TYR A 196 -10.88 -4.44 19.17
C TYR A 196 -12.14 -3.67 19.55
N GLY A 197 -13.15 -3.62 18.68
CA GLY A 197 -14.37 -2.86 18.86
C GLY A 197 -14.05 -1.40 19.19
N ARG A 198 -14.65 -0.90 20.27
CA ARG A 198 -14.44 0.47 20.78
C ARG A 198 -13.00 0.81 21.15
N HIS A 199 -12.14 -0.18 21.36
CA HIS A 199 -10.73 0.04 21.72
C HIS A 199 -9.82 0.20 20.48
N ALA A 200 -10.38 0.06 19.27
CA ALA A 200 -9.64 0.23 18.02
C ALA A 200 -8.87 1.56 17.88
N PRO A 201 -9.44 2.74 18.23
CA PRO A 201 -8.70 4.00 18.14
C PRO A 201 -7.44 4.01 19.00
N GLU A 202 -7.53 3.51 20.24
CA GLU A 202 -6.40 3.44 21.15
C GLU A 202 -5.31 2.49 20.62
N ARG A 203 -5.72 1.31 20.14
CA ARG A 203 -4.79 0.32 19.56
C ARG A 203 -4.10 0.86 18.32
N LEU A 204 -4.84 1.50 17.41
CA LEU A 204 -4.24 2.06 16.20
C LEU A 204 -3.28 3.21 16.51
N ARG A 205 -3.57 4.06 17.51
CA ARG A 205 -2.62 5.11 17.96
C ARG A 205 -1.30 4.52 18.43
N ALA A 206 -1.33 3.38 19.14
CA ALA A 206 -0.12 2.72 19.58
C ALA A 206 0.74 2.24 18.39
N GLU A 207 0.11 1.67 17.36
CA GLU A 207 0.81 1.27 16.13
C GLU A 207 1.38 2.46 15.37
N ILE A 208 0.60 3.54 15.21
CA ILE A 208 1.06 4.79 14.59
C ILE A 208 2.30 5.30 15.31
N ALA A 209 2.27 5.41 16.64
CA ALA A 209 3.41 5.83 17.44
C ALA A 209 4.63 4.89 17.29
N GLY A 210 4.37 3.58 17.14
CA GLY A 210 5.40 2.58 16.82
C GLY A 210 6.11 2.86 15.50
N TYR A 211 5.37 3.13 14.43
CA TYR A 211 5.94 3.48 13.12
C TYR A 211 6.63 4.84 13.13
N GLU A 212 6.11 5.84 13.83
CA GLU A 212 6.78 7.13 14.01
C GLU A 212 8.15 6.94 14.69
N LYS A 213 8.20 6.15 15.77
CA LYS A 213 9.46 5.81 16.43
C LYS A 213 10.41 5.03 15.51
N SER A 214 9.87 4.11 14.72
CA SER A 214 10.65 3.35 13.72
C SER A 214 11.24 4.29 12.66
N PHE A 215 10.48 5.26 12.18
CA PHE A 215 10.95 6.29 11.24
C PHE A 215 12.09 7.11 11.85
N HIS A 216 11.90 7.64 13.07
CA HIS A 216 12.93 8.41 13.75
C HIS A 216 14.22 7.61 13.95
N SER A 217 14.10 6.32 14.31
CA SER A 217 15.24 5.43 14.49
C SER A 217 15.97 5.16 13.16
N ALA A 218 15.23 4.91 12.07
CA ALA A 218 15.82 4.73 10.74
C ALA A 218 16.51 6.01 10.22
N LEU A 219 15.96 7.19 10.57
CA LEU A 219 16.53 8.49 10.20
C LEU A 219 17.93 8.72 10.81
N GLU A 220 18.28 8.04 11.90
CA GLU A 220 19.63 8.10 12.47
C GLU A 220 20.69 7.50 11.54
N ARG A 221 20.32 6.58 10.64
CA ARG A 221 21.24 6.00 9.64
C ARG A 221 21.44 6.89 8.43
N VAL A 222 20.56 7.88 8.25
CA VAL A 222 20.67 8.87 7.18
C VAL A 222 21.76 9.92 7.53
N PRO A 223 22.55 10.41 6.56
CA PRO A 223 23.54 11.45 6.79
C PRO A 223 22.98 12.67 7.54
N PRO A 224 23.65 13.19 8.59
CA PRO A 224 23.12 14.26 9.44
C PRO A 224 22.59 15.49 8.69
N HIS A 225 23.28 15.90 7.63
CA HIS A 225 22.91 17.06 6.81
C HIS A 225 21.59 16.89 6.00
N ARG A 226 21.02 15.69 5.95
CA ARG A 226 19.73 15.39 5.28
C ARG A 226 18.58 15.18 6.28
N ARG A 227 18.88 14.91 7.56
CA ARG A 227 17.88 14.44 8.52
C ARG A 227 16.74 15.44 8.72
N ALA A 228 17.06 16.73 8.90
CA ALA A 228 16.04 17.76 9.10
C ALA A 228 15.13 17.94 7.87
N GLU A 229 15.70 17.89 6.67
CA GLU A 229 14.96 17.97 5.41
C GLU A 229 14.00 16.78 5.26
N LEU A 230 14.51 15.56 5.45
CA LEU A 230 13.73 14.34 5.33
C LEU A 230 12.66 14.22 6.43
N LEU A 231 12.97 14.62 7.66
CA LEU A 231 12.00 14.70 8.75
C LEU A 231 10.81 15.57 8.34
N SER A 232 11.08 16.80 7.92
CA SER A 232 10.03 17.74 7.52
C SER A 232 9.24 17.23 6.31
N LEU A 233 9.91 16.62 5.33
CA LEU A 233 9.27 16.02 4.16
C LEU A 233 8.30 14.90 4.55
N CYS A 234 8.75 13.97 5.40
CA CYS A 234 7.99 12.80 5.78
C CYS A 234 6.83 13.14 6.72
N GLU A 235 7.05 14.00 7.72
CA GLU A 235 5.97 14.42 8.63
C GLU A 235 4.83 15.09 7.88
N ARG A 236 5.12 15.91 6.85
CA ARG A 236 4.07 16.51 6.01
C ARG A 236 3.22 15.46 5.29
N ARG A 237 3.77 14.28 4.98
CA ARG A 237 3.07 13.25 4.23
C ARG A 237 2.03 12.53 5.08
N TYR A 238 2.36 12.17 6.32
CA TYR A 238 1.49 11.30 7.11
C TYR A 238 0.83 11.99 8.32
N ARG A 239 1.45 13.00 8.94
CA ARG A 239 0.99 13.50 10.25
C ARG A 239 -0.41 14.09 10.19
N GLY A 240 -0.75 14.79 9.10
CA GLY A 240 -2.09 15.33 8.91
C GLY A 240 -3.16 14.24 8.88
N SER A 241 -2.92 13.17 8.13
CA SER A 241 -3.89 12.09 7.90
C SER A 241 -3.96 11.08 9.05
N THR A 242 -2.92 10.94 9.87
CA THR A 242 -2.92 10.06 11.04
C THR A 242 -3.34 10.74 12.34
N SER A 243 -3.49 12.07 12.35
CA SER A 243 -3.86 12.83 13.56
C SER A 243 -5.32 12.66 13.98
N VAL A 244 -6.21 12.39 13.02
CA VAL A 244 -7.64 12.23 13.26
C VAL A 244 -8.03 10.78 13.02
N ILE A 245 -8.46 10.10 14.07
CA ILE A 245 -9.02 8.76 13.98
C ILE A 245 -10.54 8.88 14.15
N PRO A 246 -11.34 8.47 13.15
CA PRO A 246 -12.79 8.59 13.22
C PRO A 246 -13.38 7.64 14.25
N GLU A 247 -14.58 7.94 14.73
CA GLU A 247 -15.29 7.04 15.64
C GLU A 247 -15.56 5.68 14.97
N PRO A 248 -15.36 4.57 15.69
CA PRO A 248 -15.67 3.24 15.16
C PRO A 248 -17.14 3.15 14.72
N ILE A 249 -17.37 2.86 13.45
CA ILE A 249 -18.70 2.49 12.97
C ILE A 249 -18.95 1.06 13.43
N PRO A 250 -19.97 0.80 14.26
CA PRO A 250 -20.33 -0.57 14.63
C PRO A 250 -20.70 -1.33 13.37
N GLN A 251 -19.87 -2.29 12.96
CA GLN A 251 -20.26 -3.18 11.87
C GLN A 251 -21.42 -4.05 12.37
N PRO A 252 -22.53 -4.18 11.62
CA PRO A 252 -23.61 -5.08 12.00
C PRO A 252 -23.02 -6.49 12.19
N ALA A 253 -23.50 -7.21 13.21
CA ALA A 253 -22.98 -8.49 13.70
C ALA A 253 -23.10 -9.68 12.72
N TYR A 254 -22.83 -9.47 11.43
CA TYR A 254 -22.70 -10.52 10.42
C TYR A 254 -21.26 -11.06 10.33
N LEU A 255 -20.36 -10.63 11.23
CA LEU A 255 -18.94 -10.99 11.25
C LEU A 255 -18.41 -11.17 12.69
N SER A 256 -19.15 -11.85 13.56
CA SER A 256 -18.59 -12.41 14.79
C SER A 256 -18.55 -13.93 14.67
N PRO A 257 -17.43 -14.61 15.00
CA PRO A 257 -17.46 -16.06 15.18
C PRO A 257 -18.38 -16.34 16.36
N THR A 258 -19.38 -17.18 16.13
CA THR A 258 -20.21 -17.75 17.18
C THR A 258 -19.31 -18.55 18.11
N HIS A 259 -18.80 -17.94 19.17
CA HIS A 259 -18.34 -18.69 20.33
C HIS A 259 -19.57 -19.17 21.10
N THR A 260 -20.18 -20.25 20.61
CA THR A 260 -20.95 -21.13 21.49
C THR A 260 -19.97 -21.84 22.41
N HIS A 261 -19.74 -21.23 23.57
CA HIS A 261 -19.36 -21.99 24.77
C HIS A 261 -20.58 -22.85 25.13
N GLU A 262 -20.63 -24.09 24.62
CA GLU A 262 -21.37 -25.14 25.29
C GLU A 262 -20.67 -25.40 26.62
N ALA A 263 -21.34 -24.97 27.69
CA ALA A 263 -21.07 -25.43 29.03
C ALA A 263 -21.71 -26.82 29.16
N ASP A 264 -20.88 -27.86 29.09
CA ASP A 264 -21.26 -29.20 29.51
C ASP A 264 -21.60 -29.17 31.02
N ARG A 265 -22.84 -29.54 31.31
CA ARG A 265 -23.30 -30.12 32.58
C ARG A 265 -23.75 -31.54 32.30
#